data_AF-A0A2W5SPT2-F1
#
_entry.id   AF-A0A2W5SPT2-F1
#
_cell.length_a   1.000
_cell.length_b   1.000
_cell.length_c   1.000
_cell.angle_alpha   90.00
_cell.angle_beta   90.00
_cell.angle_gamma   90.00
#
_symmetry.space_group_name_H-M   'P 1'
#
loop_
_entity.id
_entity.type
_entity.pdbx_description
1 polymer ?
#
loop_
_entity_poly.entity_id
_entity_poly.type
_entity_poly.pdbx_seq_one_letter_code
_entity_poly.pdbx_strand_id
1 'polypeptide(L)'
;MPVNKTLASFSDFSFKVAFAVYVIGLIVMLAYYVRERMLQEAYEDASRREESQSGGQGAQAQAASDKELVGASATKSGVASEASESGVASVSVGAGTGADDVASTTSAGSSGRGGSRARSLWGRVAHDRPVMSQAELDARQDSVDRLGTFGQGVVFLGLLFHAACVILRGLSAHRFPWGNLYEYVALVSLVAMIVATVVLTKRENRIMWPWVLTPVVALLFYGGMKLYAASAPVVPALQSYWFPIHVSTVSIGAGFGLISGMCSLAYIVRMFQPVGEEHGILGKIAGPLPSAKRLDRLAYRTAVVAFPIFGLGVIFGAIWAESAWGRFWNWDPKETMSFVTWILYAAYLHARATTGWKDQRAAWINVVAFGIMVFNLFFINLVVSGLHSYAGLN
;
A
#
# COMPACT_ATOMS: atom_id res chain seq x y z
N MET A 1 -4.57 24.10 -39.70
CA MET A 1 -3.11 24.18 -39.90
C MET A 1 -2.55 22.77 -40.01
N PRO A 2 -1.51 22.53 -40.84
CA PRO A 2 -0.89 21.21 -40.92
C PRO A 2 -0.22 20.85 -39.58
N VAL A 3 -0.20 19.55 -39.25
CA VAL A 3 0.44 19.05 -38.02
C VAL A 3 1.95 19.25 -38.10
N ASN A 4 2.55 19.81 -37.05
CA ASN A 4 3.99 19.95 -36.94
C ASN A 4 4.62 18.58 -36.58
N LYS A 5 5.17 17.90 -37.59
CA LYS A 5 5.77 16.56 -37.46
C LYS A 5 6.97 16.52 -36.50
N THR A 6 7.75 17.59 -36.42
CA THR A 6 8.91 17.68 -35.53
C THR A 6 8.47 17.69 -34.06
N LEU A 7 7.49 18.53 -33.72
CA LEU A 7 6.92 18.57 -32.36
C LEU A 7 6.20 17.26 -32.00
N ALA A 8 5.51 16.65 -32.96
CA ALA A 8 4.89 15.34 -32.76
C ALA A 8 5.93 14.25 -32.45
N SER A 9 7.06 14.24 -33.17
CA SER A 9 8.17 13.31 -32.90
C SER A 9 8.80 13.54 -31.53
N PHE A 10 8.98 14.81 -31.11
CA PHE A 10 9.49 15.10 -29.77
C PHE A 10 8.49 14.72 -28.67
N SER A 11 7.18 14.84 -28.92
CA SER A 11 6.14 14.36 -28.01
C SER A 11 6.24 12.85 -27.82
N ASP A 12 6.33 12.09 -28.91
CA ASP A 12 6.44 10.62 -28.87
C ASP A 12 7.75 10.16 -28.21
N PHE A 13 8.86 10.88 -28.45
CA PHE A 13 10.12 10.63 -27.74
C PHE A 13 9.97 10.91 -26.24
N SER A 14 9.36 12.03 -25.87
CA SER A 14 9.12 12.40 -24.47
C SER A 14 8.23 11.37 -23.76
N PHE A 15 7.22 10.80 -24.44
CA PHE A 15 6.40 9.71 -23.91
C PHE A 15 7.25 8.48 -23.57
N LYS A 16 8.09 8.04 -24.50
CA LYS A 16 8.96 6.86 -24.32
C LYS A 16 9.96 7.08 -23.19
N VAL A 17 10.56 8.28 -23.11
CA VAL A 17 11.48 8.64 -22.02
C VAL A 17 10.74 8.70 -20.69
N ALA A 18 9.57 9.33 -20.62
CA ALA A 18 8.77 9.36 -19.40
C ALA A 18 8.43 7.94 -18.90
N PHE A 19 8.00 7.06 -19.79
CA PHE A 19 7.74 5.66 -19.47
C PHE A 19 8.99 4.95 -18.92
N ALA A 20 10.13 5.05 -19.62
CA ALA A 20 11.38 4.42 -19.18
C ALA A 20 11.84 4.96 -17.81
N VAL A 21 11.78 6.28 -17.61
CA VAL A 21 12.15 6.92 -16.35
C VAL A 21 11.20 6.52 -15.21
N TYR A 22 9.90 6.39 -15.46
CA TYR A 22 8.96 5.87 -14.47
C TYR A 22 9.19 4.40 -14.14
N VAL A 23 9.58 3.56 -15.11
CA VAL A 23 9.97 2.17 -14.84
C VAL A 23 11.21 2.12 -13.93
N ILE A 24 12.23 2.93 -14.22
CA ILE A 24 13.42 3.06 -13.35
C ILE A 24 13.00 3.56 -11.96
N GLY A 25 12.17 4.59 -11.89
CA GLY A 25 11.61 5.12 -10.65
C GLY A 25 10.87 4.05 -9.86
N LEU A 26 10.04 3.23 -10.51
CA LEU A 26 9.33 2.11 -9.89
C LEU A 26 10.30 1.08 -9.32
N ILE A 27 11.34 0.69 -10.07
CA ILE A 27 12.37 -0.26 -9.60
C ILE A 27 13.09 0.29 -8.37
N VAL A 28 13.52 1.56 -8.40
CA VAL A 28 14.19 2.22 -7.27
C VAL A 28 13.25 2.30 -6.06
N MET A 29 11.98 2.65 -6.27
CA MET A 29 11.00 2.75 -5.20
C MET A 29 10.58 1.39 -4.63
N LEU A 30 10.60 0.32 -5.44
CA LEU A 30 10.47 -1.06 -4.96
C LEU A 30 11.69 -1.49 -4.14
N ALA A 31 12.90 -1.12 -4.56
CA ALA A 31 14.10 -1.37 -3.77
C ALA A 31 14.07 -0.61 -2.44
N TYR A 32 13.63 0.65 -2.44
CA TYR A 32 13.35 1.42 -1.23
C TYR A 32 12.32 0.70 -0.35
N TYR A 33 11.22 0.23 -0.93
CA TYR A 33 10.15 -0.48 -0.23
C TYR A 33 10.64 -1.75 0.48
N VAL A 34 11.45 -2.55 -0.21
CA VAL A 34 12.04 -3.77 0.35
C VAL A 34 13.04 -3.45 1.46
N ARG A 35 13.88 -2.41 1.28
CA ARG A 35 14.86 -2.02 2.29
C ARG A 35 14.22 -1.42 3.54
N GLU A 36 13.17 -0.62 3.39
CA GLU A 36 12.39 -0.09 4.53
C GLU A 36 11.82 -1.25 5.36
N ARG A 37 11.27 -2.28 4.71
CA ARG A 37 10.80 -3.49 5.40
C ARG A 37 11.93 -4.22 6.13
N MET A 38 13.07 -4.45 5.47
CA MET A 38 14.21 -5.10 6.11
C MET A 38 14.74 -4.31 7.32
N LEU A 39 14.63 -2.99 7.27
CA LEU A 39 15.03 -2.12 8.37
C LEU A 39 14.04 -2.21 9.55
N GLN A 40 12.74 -2.25 9.27
CA GLN A 40 11.71 -2.48 10.30
C GLN A 40 11.91 -3.83 10.99
N GLU A 41 12.14 -4.90 10.22
CA GLU A 41 12.46 -6.23 10.77
C GLU A 41 13.71 -6.19 11.65
N ALA A 42 14.75 -5.44 11.27
CA ALA A 42 15.96 -5.28 12.08
C ALA A 42 15.71 -4.51 13.38
N TYR A 43 14.85 -3.48 13.37
CA TYR A 43 14.44 -2.77 14.59
C TYR A 43 13.60 -3.68 15.51
N GLU A 44 12.68 -4.47 14.97
CA GLU A 44 11.89 -5.43 15.75
C GLU A 44 12.74 -6.55 16.36
N ASP A 45 13.72 -7.07 15.62
CA ASP A 45 14.66 -8.08 16.13
C ASP A 45 15.54 -7.52 17.25
N ALA A 46 15.97 -6.25 17.13
CA ALA A 46 16.74 -5.56 18.16
C ALA A 46 15.90 -5.37 19.43
N SER A 47 14.66 -4.88 19.32
CA SER A 47 13.79 -4.65 20.47
C SER A 47 13.41 -5.95 21.20
N ARG A 48 13.07 -7.01 20.46
CA ARG A 48 12.78 -8.34 21.06
C ARG A 48 13.96 -8.88 21.85
N ARG A 49 15.20 -8.65 21.39
CA ARG A 49 16.40 -9.10 22.09
C ARG A 49 16.69 -8.26 23.33
N GLU A 50 16.49 -6.94 23.29
CA GLU A 50 16.55 -6.07 24.47
C GLU A 50 15.52 -6.47 25.54
N GLU A 51 14.28 -6.78 25.13
CA GLU A 51 13.24 -7.33 26.01
C GLU A 51 13.63 -8.69 26.60
N SER A 52 14.23 -9.58 25.81
CA SER A 52 14.70 -10.88 26.30
C SER A 52 15.87 -10.77 27.28
N GLN A 53 16.78 -9.81 27.08
CA GLN A 53 17.93 -9.56 27.95
C GLN A 53 17.49 -8.91 29.26
N SER A 54 16.62 -7.91 29.21
CA SER A 54 16.04 -7.28 30.40
C SER A 54 15.16 -8.25 31.20
N GLY A 55 14.35 -9.07 30.53
CA GLY A 55 13.57 -10.13 31.18
C GLY A 55 14.44 -11.23 31.80
N GLY A 56 15.54 -11.61 31.14
CA GLY A 56 16.52 -12.58 31.67
C GLY A 56 17.29 -12.06 32.88
N GLN A 57 17.67 -10.77 32.89
CA GLN A 57 18.29 -10.11 34.05
C GLN A 57 17.30 -9.96 35.20
N GLY A 58 16.04 -9.63 34.92
CA GLY A 58 14.96 -9.59 35.92
C GLY A 58 14.70 -10.95 36.57
N ALA A 59 14.64 -12.02 35.76
CA ALA A 59 14.49 -13.38 36.27
C ALA A 59 15.71 -13.85 37.09
N GLN A 60 16.93 -13.47 36.71
CA GLN A 60 18.13 -13.75 37.50
C GLN A 60 18.18 -12.96 38.81
N ALA A 61 17.78 -11.68 38.81
CA ALA A 61 17.71 -10.86 40.01
C ALA A 61 16.65 -11.38 40.99
N GLN A 62 15.50 -11.82 40.48
CA GLN A 62 14.43 -12.40 41.29
C GLN A 62 14.82 -13.78 41.85
N ALA A 63 15.46 -14.63 41.05
CA ALA A 63 16.00 -15.92 41.53
C ALA A 63 17.15 -15.75 42.55
N ALA A 64 17.93 -14.68 42.46
CA ALA A 64 18.94 -14.34 43.47
C ALA A 64 18.30 -13.86 44.78
N SER A 65 17.26 -13.03 44.70
CA SER A 65 16.50 -12.56 45.87
C SER A 65 15.75 -13.70 46.57
N ASP A 66 15.11 -14.60 45.83
CA ASP A 66 14.43 -15.77 46.38
C ASP A 66 15.42 -16.72 47.10
N LYS A 67 16.65 -16.85 46.59
CA LYS A 67 17.72 -17.61 47.26
C LYS A 67 18.21 -16.95 48.55
N GLU A 68 18.29 -15.62 48.62
CA GLU A 68 18.61 -14.90 49.86
C GLU A 68 17.50 -15.05 50.91
N LEU A 69 16.23 -15.00 50.51
CA LEU A 69 15.08 -15.22 51.40
C LEU A 69 15.03 -16.64 51.97
N VAL A 70 15.35 -17.67 51.15
CA VAL A 70 15.45 -19.06 51.61
C VAL A 70 16.67 -19.27 52.51
N GLY A 71 17.81 -18.61 52.21
CA GLY A 71 19.00 -18.63 53.06
C GLY A 71 18.78 -17.98 54.43
N ALA A 72 18.04 -16.88 54.50
CA ALA A 72 17.71 -16.20 55.76
C ALA A 72 16.75 -17.01 56.65
N SER A 73 15.91 -17.87 56.07
CA SER A 73 15.04 -18.79 56.82
C SER A 73 15.80 -19.99 57.39
N ALA A 74 16.92 -20.41 56.80
CA ALA A 74 17.71 -21.56 57.26
C ALA A 74 18.59 -21.24 58.48
N THR A 75 18.92 -19.98 58.73
CA THR A 75 19.81 -19.56 59.84
C THR A 75 19.09 -19.29 61.16
N LYS A 76 17.76 -19.49 61.22
CA LYS A 76 16.95 -19.27 62.45
C LYS A 76 16.39 -20.55 63.09
N SER A 77 16.93 -21.73 62.75
CA SER A 77 16.57 -22.99 63.41
C SER A 77 17.75 -23.53 64.22
N GLY A 78 17.98 -22.94 65.39
CA GLY A 78 18.90 -23.51 66.36
C GLY A 78 19.14 -22.58 67.53
N VAL A 79 18.23 -22.58 68.52
CA VAL A 79 18.50 -22.51 69.97
C VAL A 79 17.16 -22.56 70.75
N ALA A 80 17.10 -23.51 71.70
CA ALA A 80 16.32 -23.62 72.94
C ALA A 80 14.78 -23.75 72.93
N SER A 81 14.25 -24.85 73.50
CA SER A 81 13.88 -24.94 74.94
C SER A 81 13.06 -26.20 75.24
N GLU A 82 13.34 -26.80 76.40
CA GLU A 82 12.62 -27.92 77.02
C GLU A 82 11.22 -27.56 77.55
N ALA A 83 10.44 -28.64 77.76
CA ALA A 83 9.49 -28.90 78.85
C ALA A 83 7.97 -28.65 78.68
N SER A 84 7.24 -29.74 78.98
CA SER A 84 6.00 -29.85 79.77
C SER A 84 4.65 -30.04 79.06
N GLU A 85 3.97 -31.08 79.55
CA GLU A 85 2.64 -31.64 79.29
C GLU A 85 1.47 -30.65 79.18
N SER A 86 0.50 -30.94 78.31
CA SER A 86 -0.86 -31.40 78.69
C SER A 86 -1.89 -31.26 77.53
N GLY A 87 -2.75 -32.27 77.38
CA GLY A 87 -4.18 -32.04 77.09
C GLY A 87 -4.75 -32.18 75.67
N VAL A 88 -5.36 -33.35 75.41
CA VAL A 88 -6.68 -33.58 74.78
C VAL A 88 -6.89 -33.45 73.24
N ALA A 89 -7.00 -34.64 72.62
CA ALA A 89 -7.96 -35.14 71.61
C ALA A 89 -8.39 -34.32 70.36
N SER A 90 -8.21 -34.91 69.17
CA SER A 90 -9.32 -35.54 68.40
C SER A 90 -8.88 -36.20 67.07
N VAL A 91 -9.16 -37.50 67.02
CA VAL A 91 -9.53 -38.42 65.92
C VAL A 91 -9.77 -37.85 64.51
N SER A 92 -9.11 -38.42 63.48
CA SER A 92 -9.74 -39.33 62.48
C SER A 92 -8.79 -39.76 61.34
N VAL A 93 -8.52 -41.07 61.24
CA VAL A 93 -8.81 -42.01 60.11
C VAL A 93 -8.16 -41.62 58.76
N GLY A 94 -7.20 -42.33 58.18
CA GLY A 94 -7.05 -43.77 57.95
C GLY A 94 -7.28 -44.04 56.45
N ALA A 95 -6.25 -44.28 55.63
CA ALA A 95 -5.81 -45.57 55.07
C ALA A 95 -4.67 -45.25 54.07
N GLY A 96 -3.49 -45.90 54.02
CA GLY A 96 -3.24 -47.33 53.81
C GLY A 96 -3.34 -47.66 52.31
N THR A 97 -2.42 -48.28 51.57
CA THR A 97 -1.26 -49.14 51.88
C THR A 97 -0.57 -49.54 50.55
N GLY A 98 0.72 -49.93 50.62
CA GLY A 98 1.42 -50.84 49.67
C GLY A 98 2.23 -50.11 48.59
N ALA A 99 3.57 -50.00 48.61
CA ALA A 99 4.63 -50.98 48.86
C ALA A 99 4.52 -52.24 47.99
N ASP A 100 5.37 -52.37 46.96
CA ASP A 100 6.56 -53.23 47.03
C ASP A 100 7.42 -53.18 45.74
N ASP A 101 8.71 -53.32 45.98
CA ASP A 101 9.85 -53.26 45.07
C ASP A 101 10.01 -54.50 44.13
N VAL A 102 10.95 -54.34 43.17
CA VAL A 102 12.02 -55.30 42.77
C VAL A 102 12.03 -55.80 41.29
N ALA A 103 13.20 -55.53 40.67
CA ALA A 103 13.97 -56.29 39.66
C ALA A 103 13.75 -56.15 38.14
N SER A 104 14.68 -55.37 37.54
CA SER A 104 15.63 -55.71 36.46
C SER A 104 15.36 -56.87 35.47
N THR A 105 15.47 -56.61 34.16
CA THR A 105 16.71 -56.85 33.34
C THR A 105 16.53 -56.58 31.82
N THR A 106 17.62 -56.05 31.23
CA THR A 106 18.15 -56.22 29.85
C THR A 106 17.45 -55.65 28.60
N SER A 107 18.01 -54.52 28.14
CA SER A 107 18.58 -54.20 26.81
C SER A 107 17.98 -54.80 25.51
N ALA A 108 17.59 -53.91 24.60
CA ALA A 108 18.00 -53.94 23.19
C ALA A 108 17.91 -52.52 22.60
N GLY A 109 19.03 -52.03 22.06
CA GLY A 109 19.12 -50.71 21.46
C GLY A 109 18.59 -50.66 20.02
N SER A 110 18.07 -49.50 19.63
CA SER A 110 18.15 -49.06 18.24
C SER A 110 18.27 -47.53 18.19
N SER A 111 19.48 -47.08 17.93
CA SER A 111 19.85 -45.69 17.69
C SER A 111 19.25 -45.17 16.37
N GLY A 112 18.18 -44.39 16.45
CA GLY A 112 17.66 -43.58 15.36
C GLY A 112 18.32 -42.20 15.30
N ARG A 113 19.65 -42.15 15.16
CA ARG A 113 20.42 -40.90 14.97
C ARG A 113 20.28 -40.46 13.50
N GLY A 114 19.26 -39.66 13.16
CA GLY A 114 19.09 -39.19 11.77
C GLY A 114 18.35 -37.87 11.55
N GLY A 115 17.44 -37.44 12.45
CA GLY A 115 16.51 -36.34 12.14
C GLY A 115 16.82 -34.95 12.75
N SER A 116 17.82 -34.83 13.63
CA SER A 116 17.99 -33.62 14.47
C SER A 116 19.05 -32.62 13.99
N ARG A 117 19.92 -32.99 13.04
CA ARG A 117 21.06 -32.12 12.66
C ARG A 117 20.66 -30.99 11.71
N ALA A 118 19.72 -31.22 10.80
CA ALA A 118 19.28 -30.21 9.82
C ALA A 118 18.51 -29.03 10.45
N ARG A 119 17.65 -29.29 11.46
CA ARG A 119 16.95 -28.21 12.21
C ARG A 119 17.90 -27.34 13.04
N SER A 120 19.04 -27.88 13.47
CA SER A 120 20.02 -27.16 14.29
C SER A 120 20.97 -26.25 13.51
N LEU A 121 21.06 -26.40 12.19
CA LEU A 121 21.93 -25.56 11.35
C LEU A 121 21.24 -24.24 11.00
N TRP A 122 19.97 -24.30 10.59
CA TRP A 122 19.15 -23.10 10.34
C TRP A 122 18.83 -22.33 11.62
N GLY A 123 18.61 -23.03 12.75
CA GLY A 123 18.43 -22.41 14.06
C GLY A 123 19.69 -21.74 14.63
N ARG A 124 20.90 -22.29 14.35
CA ARG A 124 22.17 -21.67 14.78
C ARG A 124 22.58 -20.48 13.93
N VAL A 125 22.36 -20.53 12.61
CA VAL A 125 22.64 -19.39 11.72
C VAL A 125 21.74 -18.18 12.00
N ALA A 126 20.52 -18.40 12.50
CA ALA A 126 19.66 -17.31 12.97
C ALA A 126 20.11 -16.70 14.30
N HIS A 127 20.77 -17.49 15.17
CA HIS A 127 21.21 -17.06 16.50
C HIS A 127 22.54 -16.29 16.49
N ASP A 128 23.35 -16.44 15.42
CA ASP A 128 24.70 -15.86 15.29
C ASP A 128 24.78 -14.56 14.48
N ARG A 129 23.65 -13.98 14.05
CA ARG A 129 23.70 -12.62 13.49
C ARG A 129 23.99 -11.63 14.62
N PRO A 130 25.11 -10.88 14.58
CA PRO A 130 25.36 -9.85 15.58
C PRO A 130 24.19 -8.87 15.58
N VAL A 131 23.67 -8.57 16.78
CA VAL A 131 22.65 -7.53 16.94
C VAL A 131 23.27 -6.25 16.44
N MET A 132 22.60 -5.62 15.48
CA MET A 132 23.04 -4.33 15.00
C MET A 132 22.96 -3.33 16.14
N SER A 133 24.04 -2.61 16.37
CA SER A 133 24.04 -1.46 17.25
C SER A 133 23.08 -0.38 16.74
N GLN A 134 22.56 0.46 17.64
CA GLN A 134 21.69 1.60 17.27
C GLN A 134 22.36 2.49 16.20
N ALA A 135 23.67 2.72 16.31
CA ALA A 135 24.44 3.48 15.32
C ALA A 135 24.42 2.83 13.91
N GLU A 136 24.44 1.50 13.82
CA GLU A 136 24.33 0.79 12.54
C GLU A 136 22.90 0.84 11.97
N LEU A 137 21.88 0.80 12.83
CA LEU A 137 20.48 0.96 12.42
C LEU A 137 20.23 2.37 11.85
N ASP A 138 20.72 3.40 12.53
CA ASP A 138 20.61 4.80 12.08
C ASP A 138 21.34 5.02 10.75
N ALA A 139 22.55 4.47 10.59
CA ALA A 139 23.31 4.55 9.33
C ALA A 139 22.57 3.83 8.17
N ARG A 140 21.85 2.74 8.45
CA ARG A 140 20.99 2.09 7.46
C ARG A 140 19.74 2.92 7.17
N GLN A 141 19.11 3.52 8.18
CA GLN A 141 17.97 4.42 7.98
C GLN A 141 18.34 5.57 7.06
N ASP A 142 19.49 6.21 7.28
CA ASP A 142 20.00 7.27 6.41
C ASP A 142 20.18 6.80 4.96
N SER A 143 20.74 5.59 4.78
CA SER A 143 20.94 5.00 3.46
C SER A 143 19.61 4.71 2.75
N VAL A 144 18.60 4.26 3.50
CA VAL A 144 17.25 4.00 3.00
C VAL A 144 16.54 5.33 2.65
N ASP A 145 16.67 6.34 3.49
CA ASP A 145 16.09 7.67 3.25
C ASP A 145 16.70 8.37 2.03
N ARG A 146 18.02 8.23 1.83
CA ARG A 146 18.71 8.71 0.61
C ARG A 146 18.18 8.01 -0.63
N LEU A 147 18.00 6.69 -0.58
CA LEU A 147 17.44 5.92 -1.69
C LEU A 147 16.01 6.37 -2.02
N GLY A 148 15.16 6.55 -1.01
CA GLY A 148 13.79 7.04 -1.20
C GLY A 148 13.75 8.46 -1.79
N THR A 149 14.66 9.34 -1.37
CA THR A 149 14.80 10.71 -1.92
C THR A 149 15.27 10.68 -3.37
N PHE A 150 16.26 9.84 -3.67
CA PHE A 150 16.74 9.63 -5.04
C PHE A 150 15.61 9.09 -5.94
N GLY A 151 14.88 8.07 -5.49
CA GLY A 151 13.74 7.50 -6.23
C GLY A 151 12.65 8.54 -6.52
N GLN A 152 12.30 9.39 -5.56
CA GLN A 152 11.40 10.53 -5.80
C GLN A 152 11.94 11.48 -6.86
N GLY A 153 13.24 11.79 -6.83
CA GLY A 153 13.89 12.64 -7.85
C GLY A 153 13.77 12.05 -9.26
N VAL A 154 13.96 10.74 -9.41
CA VAL A 154 13.74 10.03 -10.69
C VAL A 154 12.29 10.13 -11.14
N VAL A 155 11.33 9.97 -10.23
CA VAL A 155 9.90 10.13 -10.55
C VAL A 155 9.58 11.55 -11.00
N PHE A 156 10.18 12.57 -10.37
CA PHE A 156 9.97 13.97 -10.77
C PHE A 156 10.56 14.25 -12.16
N LEU A 157 11.73 13.67 -12.47
CA LEU A 157 12.28 13.73 -13.82
C LEU A 157 11.34 13.11 -14.85
N GLY A 158 10.77 11.94 -14.53
CA GLY A 158 9.75 11.29 -15.37
C GLY A 158 8.53 12.17 -15.58
N LEU A 159 8.09 12.87 -14.53
CA LEU A 159 6.98 13.84 -14.59
C LEU A 159 7.28 15.02 -15.53
N LEU A 160 8.51 15.53 -15.56
CA LEU A 160 8.89 16.60 -16.49
C LEU A 160 8.79 16.13 -17.95
N PHE A 161 9.30 14.95 -18.27
CA PHE A 161 9.16 14.37 -19.62
C PHE A 161 7.70 14.06 -19.96
N HIS A 162 6.90 13.61 -18.99
CA HIS A 162 5.49 13.34 -19.19
C HIS A 162 4.71 14.63 -19.50
N ALA A 163 4.98 15.71 -18.77
CA ALA A 163 4.42 17.03 -19.04
C ALA A 163 4.85 17.54 -20.42
N ALA A 164 6.14 17.39 -20.77
CA ALA A 164 6.66 17.74 -22.09
C ALA A 164 5.94 16.97 -23.21
N CYS A 165 5.70 15.66 -23.03
CA CYS A 165 4.93 14.85 -23.97
C CYS A 165 3.56 15.48 -24.26
N VAL A 166 2.77 15.78 -23.22
CA VAL A 166 1.42 16.34 -23.36
C VAL A 166 1.46 17.74 -23.99
N ILE A 167 2.36 18.62 -23.53
CA ILE A 167 2.49 19.99 -24.06
C ILE A 167 2.89 19.97 -25.54
N LEU A 168 3.95 19.24 -25.89
CA LEU A 168 4.43 19.12 -27.27
C LEU A 168 3.37 18.51 -28.18
N ARG A 169 2.57 17.58 -27.65
CA ARG A 169 1.45 16.99 -28.38
C ARG A 169 0.43 18.06 -28.77
N GLY A 170 0.02 18.89 -27.82
CA GLY A 170 -0.95 19.96 -28.06
C GLY A 170 -0.42 21.01 -29.04
N LEU A 171 0.85 21.41 -28.87
CA LEU A 171 1.53 22.34 -29.78
C LEU A 171 1.66 21.77 -31.20
N SER A 172 1.91 20.46 -31.35
CA SER A 172 2.05 19.83 -32.66
C SER A 172 0.77 19.87 -33.51
N ALA A 173 -0.39 19.80 -32.86
CA ALA A 173 -1.70 19.77 -33.50
C ALA A 173 -2.46 21.10 -33.42
N HIS A 174 -1.88 22.13 -32.76
CA HIS A 174 -2.51 23.41 -32.47
C HIS A 174 -3.89 23.28 -31.80
N ARG A 175 -4.02 22.30 -30.91
CA ARG A 175 -5.25 22.00 -30.16
C ARG A 175 -4.92 21.39 -28.82
N PHE A 176 -5.91 21.28 -27.96
CA PHE A 176 -5.73 20.52 -26.74
C PHE A 176 -5.51 19.02 -27.03
N PRO A 177 -4.53 18.36 -26.36
CA PRO A 177 -4.08 17.00 -26.67
C PRO A 177 -4.89 15.95 -25.92
N TRP A 178 -6.22 15.94 -26.08
CA TRP A 178 -7.12 14.95 -25.46
C TRP A 178 -8.02 14.21 -26.47
N GLY A 179 -7.72 14.29 -27.77
CA GLY A 179 -8.64 13.94 -28.86
C GLY A 179 -8.80 12.44 -29.13
N ASN A 180 -8.04 11.58 -28.44
CA ASN A 180 -8.11 10.12 -28.58
C ASN A 180 -7.74 9.45 -27.25
N LEU A 181 -7.89 8.12 -27.17
CA LEU A 181 -7.68 7.39 -25.92
C LEU A 181 -6.22 7.40 -25.45
N TYR A 182 -5.22 7.41 -26.35
CA TYR A 182 -3.81 7.55 -25.97
C TYR A 182 -3.53 8.89 -25.29
N GLU A 183 -4.01 9.96 -25.91
CA GLU A 183 -3.95 11.33 -25.39
C GLU A 183 -4.67 11.47 -24.04
N TYR A 184 -5.84 10.82 -23.89
CA TYR A 184 -6.59 10.79 -22.64
C TYR A 184 -5.86 10.03 -21.52
N VAL A 185 -5.32 8.83 -21.80
CA VAL A 185 -4.55 8.04 -20.83
C VAL A 185 -3.29 8.80 -20.40
N ALA A 186 -2.60 9.46 -21.32
CA ALA A 186 -1.46 10.31 -21.01
C ALA A 186 -1.87 11.48 -20.09
N LEU A 187 -2.99 12.17 -20.37
CA LEU A 187 -3.47 13.24 -19.50
C LEU A 187 -3.84 12.74 -18.10
N VAL A 188 -4.69 11.71 -17.98
CA VAL A 188 -5.14 11.20 -16.67
C VAL A 188 -3.94 10.72 -15.83
N SER A 189 -2.99 10.03 -16.47
CA SER A 189 -1.77 9.56 -15.82
C SER A 189 -0.88 10.73 -15.40
N LEU A 190 -0.75 11.78 -16.23
CA LEU A 190 0.00 12.99 -15.88
C LEU A 190 -0.61 13.67 -14.65
N VAL A 191 -1.93 13.88 -14.63
CA VAL A 191 -2.59 14.51 -13.48
C VAL A 191 -2.47 13.65 -12.23
N ALA A 192 -2.66 12.32 -12.33
CA ALA A 192 -2.43 11.41 -11.22
C ALA A 192 -1.01 11.54 -10.65
N MET A 193 0.01 11.65 -11.51
CA MET A 193 1.41 11.83 -11.07
C MET A 193 1.69 13.21 -10.46
N ILE A 194 1.05 14.27 -10.94
CA ILE A 194 1.12 15.60 -10.31
C ILE A 194 0.52 15.53 -8.89
N VAL A 195 -0.68 14.95 -8.76
CA VAL A 195 -1.34 14.77 -7.45
C VAL A 195 -0.49 13.89 -6.54
N ALA A 196 0.05 12.77 -7.06
CA ALA A 196 0.92 11.87 -6.32
C ALA A 196 2.16 12.59 -5.77
N THR A 197 2.81 13.42 -6.59
CA THR A 197 3.95 14.23 -6.15
C THR A 197 3.57 15.12 -4.97
N VAL A 198 2.46 15.84 -5.05
CA VAL A 198 2.02 16.72 -3.94
C VAL A 198 1.69 15.92 -2.68
N VAL A 199 1.00 14.78 -2.81
CA VAL A 199 0.51 13.98 -1.67
C VAL A 199 1.62 13.13 -1.03
N LEU A 200 2.56 12.62 -1.84
CA LEU A 200 3.59 11.64 -1.45
C LEU A 200 5.00 12.23 -1.32
N THR A 201 5.15 13.57 -1.34
CA THR A 201 6.45 14.23 -1.14
C THR A 201 7.04 13.93 0.24
N LYS A 202 6.20 13.90 1.28
CA LYS A 202 6.64 13.68 2.68
C LYS A 202 7.22 12.27 2.86
N ARG A 203 8.32 12.17 3.64
CA ARG A 203 9.04 10.90 3.92
C ARG A 203 8.11 9.76 4.29
N GLU A 204 7.21 10.00 5.23
CA GLU A 204 6.23 9.02 5.75
C GLU A 204 5.31 8.42 4.68
N ASN A 205 5.10 9.14 3.58
CA ASN A 205 4.20 8.72 2.50
C ASN A 205 4.99 8.13 1.32
N ARG A 206 6.32 8.18 1.33
CA ARG A 206 7.15 7.70 0.21
C ARG A 206 6.93 6.23 -0.11
N ILE A 207 6.59 5.46 0.90
CA ILE A 207 6.33 4.03 0.75
C ILE A 207 5.12 3.73 -0.15
N MET A 208 4.26 4.73 -0.42
CA MET A 208 3.12 4.60 -1.33
C MET A 208 3.48 4.77 -2.80
N TRP A 209 4.70 5.19 -3.14
CA TRP A 209 5.09 5.40 -4.54
C TRP A 209 4.96 4.15 -5.42
N PRO A 210 5.40 2.94 -5.00
CA PRO A 210 5.17 1.74 -5.81
C PRO A 210 3.70 1.45 -6.09
N TRP A 211 2.82 1.74 -5.13
CA TRP A 211 1.37 1.53 -5.27
C TRP A 211 0.75 2.44 -6.33
N VAL A 212 1.25 3.68 -6.46
CA VAL A 212 0.76 4.62 -7.48
C VAL A 212 1.48 4.45 -8.81
N LEU A 213 2.79 4.20 -8.80
CA LEU A 213 3.58 4.02 -10.02
C LEU A 213 3.19 2.76 -10.77
N THR A 214 2.86 1.66 -10.08
CA THR A 214 2.48 0.40 -10.74
C THR A 214 1.31 0.56 -11.72
N PRO A 215 0.13 1.07 -11.30
CA PRO A 215 -0.96 1.29 -12.24
C PRO A 215 -0.61 2.34 -13.29
N VAL A 216 0.09 3.42 -12.96
CA VAL A 216 0.49 4.45 -13.95
C VAL A 216 1.43 3.90 -15.02
N VAL A 217 2.45 3.13 -14.65
CA VAL A 217 3.35 2.47 -15.59
C VAL A 217 2.59 1.47 -16.46
N ALA A 218 1.66 0.71 -15.88
CA ALA A 218 0.80 -0.20 -16.65
C ALA A 218 -0.10 0.56 -17.65
N LEU A 219 -0.70 1.69 -17.24
CA LEU A 219 -1.48 2.57 -18.11
C LEU A 219 -0.65 3.10 -19.27
N LEU A 220 0.56 3.60 -19.01
CA LEU A 220 1.45 4.14 -20.04
C LEU A 220 1.98 3.03 -20.96
N PHE A 221 2.31 1.86 -20.43
CA PHE A 221 2.70 0.70 -21.23
C PHE A 221 1.58 0.30 -22.21
N TYR A 222 0.36 0.13 -21.69
CA TYR A 222 -0.79 -0.21 -22.51
C TYR A 222 -1.12 0.90 -23.53
N GLY A 223 -1.06 2.17 -23.10
CA GLY A 223 -1.25 3.34 -23.94
C GLY A 223 -0.29 3.37 -25.13
N GLY A 224 1.01 3.18 -24.88
CA GLY A 224 2.02 3.15 -25.94
C GLY A 224 1.93 1.92 -26.85
N MET A 225 1.56 0.75 -26.32
CA MET A 225 1.54 -0.51 -27.07
C MET A 225 0.28 -0.71 -27.92
N LYS A 226 -0.88 -0.28 -27.42
CA LYS A 226 -2.19 -0.60 -28.03
C LYS A 226 -3.01 0.60 -28.44
N LEU A 227 -2.79 1.76 -27.83
CA LEU A 227 -3.63 2.93 -28.05
C LEU A 227 -2.95 4.02 -28.86
N TYR A 228 -1.66 3.88 -29.18
CA TYR A 228 -0.91 4.90 -29.90
C TYR A 228 -1.63 5.33 -31.18
N ALA A 229 -1.89 6.63 -31.27
CA ALA A 229 -2.46 7.28 -32.43
C ALA A 229 -1.51 8.39 -32.88
N ALA A 230 -1.38 8.62 -34.19
CA ALA A 230 -0.59 9.72 -34.71
C ALA A 230 -1.22 11.09 -34.36
N SER A 231 -0.40 12.14 -34.27
CA SER A 231 -0.91 13.49 -34.01
C SER A 231 -1.71 13.95 -35.22
N ALA A 232 -3.00 14.23 -35.00
CA ALA A 232 -3.96 14.58 -36.03
C ALA A 232 -4.98 15.61 -35.52
N PRO A 233 -5.67 16.35 -36.41
CA PRO A 233 -6.83 17.16 -36.03
C PRO A 233 -7.91 16.31 -35.33
N VAL A 234 -8.68 16.90 -34.42
CA VAL A 234 -9.80 16.16 -33.81
C VAL A 234 -10.94 15.95 -34.81
N VAL A 235 -11.65 14.83 -34.66
CA VAL A 235 -12.87 14.53 -35.43
C VAL A 235 -13.95 15.61 -35.18
N PRO A 236 -14.87 15.85 -36.13
CA PRO A 236 -15.84 16.95 -36.04
C PRO A 236 -16.65 16.99 -34.74
N ALA A 237 -17.04 15.84 -34.19
CA ALA A 237 -17.79 15.76 -32.93
C ALA A 237 -17.03 16.30 -31.69
N LEU A 238 -15.70 16.43 -31.78
CA LEU A 238 -14.84 16.94 -30.70
C LEU A 238 -14.45 18.42 -30.90
N GLN A 239 -14.88 19.06 -32.00
CA GLN A 239 -14.62 20.48 -32.29
C GLN A 239 -15.58 21.39 -31.49
N SER A 240 -15.49 21.35 -30.16
CA SER A 240 -16.35 22.14 -29.26
C SER A 240 -15.53 22.80 -28.17
N TYR A 241 -15.94 24.00 -27.74
CA TYR A 241 -15.33 24.71 -26.61
C TYR A 241 -15.48 23.93 -25.29
N TRP A 242 -16.56 23.15 -25.16
CA TRP A 242 -16.85 22.37 -23.96
C TRP A 242 -16.02 21.09 -23.84
N PHE A 243 -15.52 20.56 -24.96
CA PHE A 243 -14.76 19.31 -24.97
C PHE A 243 -13.47 19.41 -24.11
N PRO A 244 -12.58 20.41 -24.29
CA PRO A 244 -11.40 20.55 -23.45
C PRO A 244 -11.72 20.78 -21.98
N ILE A 245 -12.80 21.51 -21.67
CA ILE A 245 -13.24 21.81 -20.31
C ILE A 245 -13.72 20.52 -19.61
N HIS A 246 -14.57 19.75 -20.27
CA HIS A 246 -15.05 18.47 -19.78
C HIS A 246 -13.88 17.50 -19.52
N VAL A 247 -13.04 17.27 -20.54
CA VAL A 247 -11.99 16.24 -20.47
C VAL A 247 -10.90 16.60 -19.47
N SER A 248 -10.52 17.88 -19.35
CA SER A 248 -9.57 18.31 -18.33
C SER A 248 -10.14 18.13 -16.92
N THR A 249 -11.38 18.56 -16.70
CA THR A 249 -12.02 18.49 -15.38
C THR A 249 -12.21 17.05 -14.92
N VAL A 250 -12.72 16.16 -15.79
CA VAL A 250 -12.87 14.73 -15.44
C VAL A 250 -11.51 14.06 -15.22
N SER A 251 -10.46 14.45 -15.95
CA SER A 251 -9.12 13.90 -15.76
C SER A 251 -8.49 14.33 -14.44
N ILE A 252 -8.76 15.56 -13.98
CA ILE A 252 -8.33 16.02 -12.66
C ILE A 252 -9.05 15.23 -11.57
N GLY A 253 -10.37 15.09 -11.67
CA GLY A 253 -11.17 14.28 -10.76
C GLY A 253 -10.66 12.82 -10.70
N ALA A 254 -10.40 12.22 -11.86
CA ALA A 254 -9.87 10.86 -11.97
C ALA A 254 -8.45 10.72 -11.39
N GLY A 255 -7.59 11.72 -11.57
CA GLY A 255 -6.25 11.74 -10.98
C GLY A 255 -6.29 11.71 -9.46
N PHE A 256 -7.13 12.55 -8.83
CA PHE A 256 -7.36 12.47 -7.38
C PHE A 256 -8.02 11.15 -6.96
N GLY A 257 -8.99 10.68 -7.75
CA GLY A 257 -9.68 9.41 -7.53
C GLY A 257 -8.74 8.20 -7.52
N LEU A 258 -7.73 8.18 -8.40
CA LEU A 258 -6.71 7.14 -8.47
C LEU A 258 -5.90 7.09 -7.17
N ILE A 259 -5.40 8.23 -6.70
CA ILE A 259 -4.66 8.28 -5.42
C ILE A 259 -5.55 7.84 -4.26
N SER A 260 -6.81 8.29 -4.25
CA SER A 260 -7.78 7.90 -3.23
C SER A 260 -8.05 6.39 -3.20
N GLY A 261 -8.27 5.81 -4.37
CA GLY A 261 -8.49 4.37 -4.55
C GLY A 261 -7.28 3.54 -4.14
N MET A 262 -6.08 3.94 -4.56
CA MET A 262 -4.84 3.25 -4.18
C MET A 262 -4.54 3.32 -2.67
N CYS A 263 -4.77 4.48 -2.04
CA CYS A 263 -4.66 4.59 -0.59
C CYS A 263 -5.71 3.73 0.14
N SER A 264 -6.92 3.61 -0.41
CA SER A 264 -7.98 2.76 0.17
C SER A 264 -7.66 1.28 0.03
N LEU A 265 -7.09 0.87 -1.12
CA LEU A 265 -6.63 -0.50 -1.32
C LEU A 265 -5.52 -0.87 -0.34
N ALA A 266 -4.51 0.00 -0.18
CA ALA A 266 -3.45 -0.18 0.81
C ALA A 266 -4.01 -0.18 2.24
N TYR A 267 -5.00 0.66 2.55
CA TYR A 267 -5.67 0.66 3.84
C TYR A 267 -6.34 -0.69 4.12
N ILE A 268 -7.07 -1.26 3.16
CA ILE A 268 -7.71 -2.56 3.30
C ILE A 268 -6.68 -3.66 3.53
N VAL A 269 -5.57 -3.66 2.79
CA VAL A 269 -4.46 -4.61 3.01
C VAL A 269 -3.92 -4.48 4.43
N ARG A 270 -3.72 -3.26 4.93
CA ARG A 270 -3.28 -2.99 6.30
C ARG A 270 -4.31 -3.40 7.36
N MET A 271 -5.61 -3.38 7.05
CA MET A 271 -6.64 -3.87 7.97
C MET A 271 -6.65 -5.40 8.10
N PHE A 272 -6.40 -6.10 7.00
CA PHE A 272 -6.29 -7.56 7.02
C PHE A 272 -4.95 -8.07 7.57
N GLN A 273 -3.97 -7.18 7.73
CA GLN A 273 -2.64 -7.48 8.26
C GLN A 273 -2.24 -6.40 9.30
N PRO A 274 -2.84 -6.45 10.50
CA PRO A 274 -2.48 -5.54 11.59
C PRO A 274 -0.99 -5.67 11.95
N VAL A 275 -0.41 -4.58 12.45
CA VAL A 275 0.99 -4.54 12.87
C VAL A 275 1.23 -5.59 13.96
N GLY A 276 2.19 -6.49 13.75
CA GLY A 276 2.53 -7.58 14.68
C GLY A 276 1.82 -8.91 14.43
N GLU A 277 0.76 -8.94 13.61
CA GLU A 277 0.01 -10.16 13.24
C GLU A 277 0.16 -10.51 11.74
N GLU A 278 1.19 -9.96 11.11
CA GLU A 278 1.43 -10.09 9.67
C GLU A 278 1.84 -11.51 9.29
N HIS A 279 1.18 -12.09 8.28
CA HIS A 279 1.39 -13.47 7.85
C HIS A 279 1.36 -13.62 6.32
N GLY A 280 2.12 -14.60 5.83
CA GLY A 280 2.16 -14.97 4.41
C GLY A 280 2.70 -13.87 3.49
N ILE A 281 2.27 -13.87 2.24
CA ILE A 281 2.71 -12.90 1.21
C ILE A 281 2.06 -11.53 1.45
N LEU A 282 0.81 -11.49 1.90
CA LEU A 282 0.10 -10.25 2.21
C LEU A 282 0.74 -9.51 3.37
N GLY A 283 1.20 -10.21 4.42
CA GLY A 283 1.97 -9.60 5.50
C GLY A 283 3.25 -8.92 4.99
N LYS A 284 4.00 -9.56 4.08
CA LYS A 284 5.20 -8.95 3.48
C LYS A 284 4.92 -7.68 2.67
N ILE A 285 3.74 -7.60 2.06
CA ILE A 285 3.26 -6.42 1.33
C ILE A 285 2.69 -5.39 2.33
N ALA A 286 2.13 -5.81 3.46
CA ALA A 286 1.59 -4.91 4.45
C ALA A 286 2.69 -4.24 5.29
N GLY A 287 3.74 -4.98 5.68
CA GLY A 287 4.81 -4.57 6.59
C GLY A 287 5.23 -3.11 6.52
N PRO A 288 5.78 -2.64 5.40
CA PRO A 288 6.31 -1.29 5.31
C PRO A 288 5.23 -0.21 5.14
N LEU A 289 3.95 -0.56 4.94
CA LEU A 289 2.89 0.43 4.73
C LEU A 289 2.75 1.39 5.91
N PRO A 290 2.26 2.62 5.70
CA PRO A 290 1.93 3.51 6.81
C PRO A 290 0.81 2.92 7.67
N SER A 291 0.59 3.51 8.84
CA SER A 291 -0.53 3.15 9.71
C SER A 291 -1.88 3.30 8.98
N ALA A 292 -2.84 2.43 9.32
CA ALA A 292 -4.18 2.44 8.74
C ALA A 292 -4.83 3.85 8.80
N LYS A 293 -4.69 4.54 9.93
CA LYS A 293 -5.19 5.91 10.12
C LYS A 293 -4.59 6.92 9.13
N ARG A 294 -3.32 6.75 8.73
CA ARG A 294 -2.66 7.63 7.77
C ARG A 294 -3.13 7.33 6.35
N LEU A 295 -3.24 6.06 5.97
CA LEU A 295 -3.77 5.63 4.67
C LEU A 295 -5.22 6.09 4.46
N ASP A 296 -6.07 5.87 5.46
CA ASP A 296 -7.46 6.36 5.49
C ASP A 296 -7.53 7.89 5.34
N ARG A 297 -6.68 8.63 6.06
CA ARG A 297 -6.62 10.10 5.95
C ARG A 297 -6.22 10.55 4.53
N LEU A 298 -5.25 9.89 3.90
CA LEU A 298 -4.82 10.22 2.54
C LEU A 298 -5.94 9.91 1.52
N ALA A 299 -6.58 8.75 1.66
CA ALA A 299 -7.71 8.34 0.84
C ALA A 299 -8.87 9.34 0.94
N TYR A 300 -9.26 9.71 2.17
CA TYR A 300 -10.33 10.67 2.41
C TYR A 300 -10.00 12.06 1.85
N ARG A 301 -8.80 12.61 2.13
CA ARG A 301 -8.42 13.96 1.67
C ARG A 301 -8.42 14.08 0.15
N THR A 302 -7.98 13.04 -0.54
CA THR A 302 -7.97 13.02 -2.01
C THR A 302 -9.37 12.81 -2.57
N ALA A 303 -10.22 11.98 -1.95
CA ALA A 303 -11.63 11.81 -2.36
C ALA A 303 -12.47 13.08 -2.21
N VAL A 304 -12.27 13.85 -1.13
CA VAL A 304 -12.98 15.12 -0.90
C VAL A 304 -12.72 16.11 -2.04
N VAL A 305 -11.54 16.08 -2.64
CA VAL A 305 -11.20 16.90 -3.81
C VAL A 305 -11.67 16.25 -5.11
N ALA A 306 -11.54 14.93 -5.23
CA ALA A 306 -12.00 14.18 -6.41
C ALA A 306 -13.50 14.36 -6.67
N PHE A 307 -14.33 14.27 -5.63
CA PHE A 307 -15.78 14.27 -5.75
C PHE A 307 -16.37 15.51 -6.45
N PRO A 308 -16.13 16.76 -5.99
CA PRO A 308 -16.70 17.94 -6.63
C PRO A 308 -16.10 18.18 -8.02
N ILE A 309 -14.79 17.93 -8.21
CA ILE A 309 -14.14 18.12 -9.51
C ILE A 309 -14.68 17.12 -10.52
N PHE A 310 -14.78 15.84 -10.16
CA PHE A 310 -15.34 14.81 -11.03
C PHE A 310 -16.82 15.09 -11.34
N GLY A 311 -17.60 15.55 -10.35
CA GLY A 311 -18.99 15.97 -10.54
C GLY A 311 -19.12 17.12 -11.54
N LEU A 312 -18.28 18.15 -11.46
CA LEU A 312 -18.19 19.21 -12.46
C LEU A 312 -17.82 18.64 -13.84
N GLY A 313 -16.91 17.66 -13.88
CA GLY A 313 -16.58 16.92 -15.09
C GLY A 313 -17.81 16.27 -15.73
N VAL A 314 -18.64 15.57 -14.95
CA VAL A 314 -19.89 14.96 -15.43
C VAL A 314 -20.87 16.02 -15.95
N ILE A 315 -21.04 17.13 -15.24
CA ILE A 315 -21.91 18.24 -15.67
C ILE A 315 -21.42 18.86 -16.99
N PHE A 316 -20.13 19.16 -17.10
CA PHE A 316 -19.53 19.68 -18.33
C PHE A 316 -19.61 18.66 -19.48
N GLY A 317 -19.60 17.37 -19.15
CA GLY A 317 -19.83 16.28 -20.11
C GLY A 317 -21.23 16.36 -20.71
N ALA A 318 -22.25 16.55 -19.87
CA ALA A 318 -23.63 16.73 -20.33
C ALA A 318 -23.80 17.99 -21.20
N ILE A 319 -23.12 19.09 -20.87
CA ILE A 319 -23.16 20.31 -21.71
C ILE A 319 -22.46 20.07 -23.05
N TRP A 320 -21.32 19.39 -23.05
CA TRP A 320 -20.64 19.02 -24.28
C TRP A 320 -21.48 18.05 -25.14
N ALA A 321 -22.17 17.11 -24.52
CA ALA A 321 -23.07 16.14 -25.17
C ALA A 321 -24.15 16.84 -26.03
N GLU A 322 -24.78 17.88 -25.49
CA GLU A 322 -25.74 18.72 -26.22
C GLU A 322 -25.10 19.30 -27.49
N SER A 323 -23.88 19.83 -27.38
CA SER A 323 -23.17 20.40 -28.54
C SER A 323 -22.72 19.37 -29.58
N ALA A 324 -22.47 18.12 -29.16
CA ALA A 324 -21.90 17.08 -30.02
C ALA A 324 -22.98 16.25 -30.75
N TRP A 325 -24.08 15.93 -30.07
CA TRP A 325 -25.14 15.07 -30.61
C TRP A 325 -26.56 15.53 -30.27
N GLY A 326 -26.75 16.77 -29.81
CA GLY A 326 -28.05 17.43 -29.68
C GLY A 326 -28.92 16.96 -28.50
N ARG A 327 -28.32 16.31 -27.50
CA ARG A 327 -29.00 16.01 -26.22
C ARG A 327 -27.99 15.99 -25.05
N PHE A 328 -28.38 16.54 -23.89
CA PHE A 328 -27.53 16.61 -22.70
C PHE A 328 -27.16 15.25 -22.07
N TRP A 329 -28.00 14.23 -22.25
CA TRP A 329 -27.81 12.91 -21.65
C TRP A 329 -28.53 11.84 -22.45
N ASN A 330 -27.93 10.66 -22.56
CA ASN A 330 -28.44 9.54 -23.33
C ASN A 330 -28.41 8.20 -22.58
N TRP A 331 -28.01 8.16 -21.31
CA TRP A 331 -27.86 6.93 -20.53
C TRP A 331 -26.95 5.90 -21.20
N ASP A 332 -26.01 6.36 -22.02
CA ASP A 332 -25.07 5.43 -22.63
C ASP A 332 -24.13 4.84 -21.56
N PRO A 333 -23.44 3.74 -21.86
CA PRO A 333 -22.62 3.07 -20.86
C PRO A 333 -21.53 3.94 -20.25
N LYS A 334 -20.98 4.93 -20.95
CA LYS A 334 -19.96 5.84 -20.42
C LYS A 334 -20.54 6.90 -19.50
N GLU A 335 -21.65 7.49 -19.90
CA GLU A 335 -22.42 8.43 -19.08
C GLU A 335 -22.89 7.75 -17.78
N THR A 336 -23.48 6.56 -17.91
CA THR A 336 -24.00 5.77 -16.79
C THR A 336 -22.88 5.38 -15.83
N MET A 337 -21.75 4.85 -16.31
CA MET A 337 -20.64 4.46 -15.44
C MET A 337 -19.96 5.66 -14.77
N SER A 338 -19.91 6.81 -15.44
CA SER A 338 -19.43 8.06 -14.83
C SER A 338 -20.35 8.53 -13.72
N PHE A 339 -21.67 8.45 -13.92
CA PHE A 339 -22.65 8.78 -12.89
C PHE A 339 -22.59 7.82 -11.69
N VAL A 340 -22.48 6.52 -11.93
CA VAL A 340 -22.29 5.51 -10.87
C VAL A 340 -21.00 5.76 -10.09
N THR A 341 -19.90 6.07 -10.78
CA THR A 341 -18.63 6.44 -10.13
C THR A 341 -18.82 7.63 -9.19
N TRP A 342 -19.50 8.68 -9.66
CA TRP A 342 -19.77 9.88 -8.87
C TRP A 342 -20.63 9.58 -7.64
N ILE A 343 -21.70 8.79 -7.78
CA ILE A 343 -22.53 8.33 -6.66
C ILE A 343 -21.71 7.51 -5.65
N LEU A 344 -20.83 6.62 -6.11
CA LEU A 344 -20.01 5.80 -5.20
C LEU A 344 -19.03 6.66 -4.39
N TYR A 345 -18.42 7.69 -5.00
CA TYR A 345 -17.62 8.66 -4.25
C TYR A 345 -18.48 9.46 -3.25
N ALA A 346 -19.70 9.86 -3.62
CA ALA A 346 -20.64 10.49 -2.70
C ALA A 346 -20.99 9.57 -1.53
N ALA A 347 -21.30 8.30 -1.82
CA ALA A 347 -21.64 7.28 -0.83
C ALA A 347 -20.45 7.01 0.11
N TYR A 348 -19.22 6.97 -0.41
CA TYR A 348 -18.01 6.86 0.40
C TYR A 348 -17.87 8.04 1.37
N LEU A 349 -17.98 9.28 0.87
CA LEU A 349 -17.88 10.48 1.71
C LEU A 349 -19.03 10.57 2.72
N HIS A 350 -20.24 10.19 2.33
CA HIS A 350 -21.39 10.13 3.21
C HIS A 350 -21.21 9.08 4.31
N ALA A 351 -20.80 7.86 3.96
CA ALA A 351 -20.50 6.80 4.91
C ALA A 351 -19.42 7.24 5.92
N ARG A 352 -18.45 8.04 5.50
CA ARG A 352 -17.41 8.60 6.38
C ARG A 352 -17.93 9.71 7.30
N ALA A 353 -18.94 10.46 6.87
CA ALA A 353 -19.60 11.47 7.69
C ALA A 353 -20.57 10.84 8.71
N THR A 354 -21.16 9.69 8.37
CA THR A 354 -22.09 8.96 9.24
C THR A 354 -21.39 8.18 10.35
N THR A 355 -21.90 8.29 11.58
CA THR A 355 -21.42 7.54 12.74
C THR A 355 -21.59 6.03 12.54
N GLY A 356 -20.55 5.25 12.87
CA GLY A 356 -20.56 3.77 12.74
C GLY A 356 -20.11 3.21 11.38
N TRP A 357 -19.88 4.04 10.36
CA TRP A 357 -19.39 3.63 9.03
C TRP A 357 -17.96 4.10 8.72
N LYS A 358 -17.28 4.67 9.72
CA LYS A 358 -15.93 5.24 9.57
C LYS A 358 -14.83 4.20 9.30
N ASP A 359 -15.17 2.91 9.30
CA ASP A 359 -14.23 1.78 9.25
C ASP A 359 -14.12 1.15 7.86
N GLN A 360 -13.65 -0.11 7.80
CA GLN A 360 -13.40 -0.93 6.60
C GLN A 360 -14.47 -0.85 5.50
N ARG A 361 -15.73 -0.72 5.89
CA ARG A 361 -16.87 -0.70 4.97
C ARG A 361 -16.82 0.50 4.04
N ALA A 362 -16.48 1.69 4.55
CA ALA A 362 -16.33 2.87 3.71
C ALA A 362 -15.16 2.72 2.73
N ALA A 363 -14.05 2.14 3.17
CA ALA A 363 -12.91 1.91 2.27
C ALA A 363 -13.26 0.98 1.10
N TRP A 364 -14.09 -0.05 1.34
CA TRP A 364 -14.60 -0.89 0.25
C TRP A 364 -15.44 -0.12 -0.75
N ILE A 365 -16.31 0.79 -0.31
CA ILE A 365 -17.09 1.65 -1.23
C ILE A 365 -16.14 2.46 -2.13
N ASN A 366 -15.06 3.02 -1.56
CA ASN A 366 -14.08 3.79 -2.33
C ASN A 366 -13.27 2.92 -3.29
N VAL A 367 -12.90 1.70 -2.90
CA VAL A 367 -12.23 0.74 -3.80
C VAL A 367 -13.15 0.32 -4.93
N VAL A 368 -14.44 0.13 -4.68
CA VAL A 368 -15.44 -0.13 -5.73
C VAL A 368 -15.59 1.10 -6.64
N ALA A 369 -15.64 2.32 -6.09
CA ALA A 369 -15.67 3.56 -6.88
C ALA A 369 -14.47 3.64 -7.84
N PHE A 370 -13.27 3.37 -7.31
CA PHE A 370 -12.04 3.30 -8.11
C PHE A 370 -12.10 2.19 -9.17
N GLY A 371 -12.60 1.01 -8.81
CA GLY A 371 -12.79 -0.11 -9.74
C GLY A 371 -13.73 0.23 -10.89
N ILE A 372 -14.87 0.87 -10.61
CA ILE A 372 -15.83 1.33 -11.64
C ILE A 372 -15.21 2.43 -12.50
N MET A 373 -14.41 3.33 -11.93
CA MET A 373 -13.69 4.34 -12.69
C MET A 373 -12.68 3.71 -13.68
N VAL A 374 -11.91 2.71 -13.24
CA VAL A 374 -10.98 1.96 -14.10
C VAL A 374 -11.74 1.15 -15.15
N PHE A 375 -12.86 0.52 -14.78
CA PHE A 375 -13.74 -0.18 -15.70
C PHE A 375 -14.28 0.76 -16.79
N ASN A 376 -14.69 1.97 -16.42
CA ASN A 376 -15.15 2.99 -17.37
C ASN A 376 -14.02 3.45 -18.31
N LEU A 377 -12.79 3.60 -17.80
CA LEU A 377 -11.61 3.93 -18.61
C LEU A 377 -11.30 2.86 -19.66
N PHE A 378 -11.41 1.57 -19.31
CA PHE A 378 -10.99 0.49 -20.20
C PHE A 378 -12.14 -0.21 -20.90
N PHE A 379 -13.02 -0.84 -20.14
CA PHE A 379 -14.05 -1.72 -20.70
C PHE A 379 -15.02 -0.94 -21.59
N ILE A 380 -15.50 0.22 -21.11
CA ILE A 380 -16.44 1.04 -21.90
C ILE A 380 -15.77 1.62 -23.14
N ASN A 381 -14.49 2.01 -23.08
CA ASN A 381 -13.81 2.57 -24.25
C ASN A 381 -13.35 1.51 -25.28
N LEU A 382 -13.15 0.25 -24.87
CA LEU A 382 -12.56 -0.79 -25.71
C LEU A 382 -13.54 -1.87 -26.16
N VAL A 383 -14.54 -2.18 -25.34
CA VAL A 383 -15.45 -3.31 -25.56
C VAL A 383 -16.83 -2.85 -25.98
N VAL A 384 -17.27 -1.69 -25.47
CA VAL A 384 -18.59 -1.16 -25.75
C VAL A 384 -18.55 -0.20 -26.93
N SER A 385 -19.29 -0.55 -27.99
CA SER A 385 -19.57 0.37 -29.09
C SER A 385 -20.56 1.44 -28.60
N GLY A 386 -20.19 2.72 -28.68
CA GLY A 386 -21.05 3.82 -28.28
C GLY A 386 -20.60 5.16 -28.84
N LEU A 387 -21.42 6.21 -28.66
CA LEU A 387 -21.15 7.58 -29.15
C LEU A 387 -19.83 8.17 -28.61
N HIS A 388 -19.29 7.56 -27.56
CA HIS A 388 -18.05 7.91 -26.88
C HIS A 388 -16.86 7.01 -27.22
N SER A 389 -16.98 6.11 -28.20
CA SER A 389 -15.87 5.26 -28.60
C SER A 389 -14.81 6.11 -29.30
N TYR A 390 -13.78 6.50 -28.54
CA TYR A 390 -12.55 7.12 -29.06
C TYR A 390 -11.67 6.13 -29.83
N ALA A 391 -12.10 4.87 -29.90
CA ALA A 391 -11.44 3.85 -30.66
C ALA A 391 -11.82 4.03 -32.14
N GLY A 392 -10.94 4.62 -32.92
CA GLY A 392 -10.90 4.42 -34.37
C GLY A 392 -10.54 2.96 -34.73
N LEU A 393 -11.13 1.99 -34.03
CA LEU A 393 -10.95 0.55 -34.17
C LEU A 393 -12.25 -0.06 -34.71
N ASN A 394 -12.75 0.48 -35.82
CA ASN A 394 -13.67 -0.22 -36.71
C ASN A 394 -13.06 -0.26 -38.11
#